data_AF-A0A7Y9C6P5-F1
#
_entry.id   AF-A0A7Y9C6P5-F1
#
_cell.length_a   1.000
_cell.length_b   1.000
_cell.length_c   1.000
_cell.angle_alpha   90.00
_cell.angle_beta   90.00
_cell.angle_gamma   90.00
#
_symmetry.space_group_name_H-M   'P 1'
#
loop_
_entity.id
_entity.type
_entity.pdbx_description
1 polymer ?
#
loop_
_entity_poly.entity_id
_entity_poly.type
_entity_poly.pdbx_seq_one_letter_code
_entity_poly.pdbx_strand_id
1 'polypeptide(L)' 'MKTAKVIGIVLLIVGIGLIAYGINHMNTTESEIKDFFGKKDTTGMFSAILGAIVAIAGGAMTLRK' A
#
# COMPACT_ATOMS: atom_id res chain seq x y z
N MET A 1 18.86 18.38 3.33
CA MET A 1 17.77 17.60 3.98
C MET A 1 18.41 16.42 4.71
N LYS A 2 18.08 16.14 5.97
CA LYS A 2 18.64 14.96 6.67
C LYS A 2 18.23 13.70 5.88
N THR A 3 19.14 12.78 5.59
CA THR A 3 18.90 11.57 4.78
C THR A 3 17.68 10.76 5.25
N ALA A 4 17.44 10.72 6.56
CA ALA A 4 16.27 10.07 7.15
C ALA A 4 14.92 10.68 6.69
N LYS A 5 14.86 12.00 6.45
CA LYS A 5 13.65 12.66 5.91
C LYS A 5 13.41 12.30 4.45
N VAL A 6 14.47 12.19 3.66
CA VAL A 6 14.37 11.75 2.25
C VAL A 6 13.80 10.33 2.21
N ILE A 7 14.36 9.42 3.02
CA ILE A 7 13.91 8.03 3.12
C ILE A 7 12.44 7.96 3.59
N GLY A 8 12.07 8.78 4.58
CA GLY A 8 10.69 8.85 5.07
C GLY A 8 9.70 9.26 3.96
N ILE A 9 10.05 10.25 3.14
CA ILE A 9 9.20 10.70 2.02
C ILE A 9 9.06 9.60 0.97
N VAL A 10 10.16 8.91 0.63
CA VAL A 10 10.13 7.80 -0.33
C VAL A 10 9.22 6.68 0.18
N LEU A 11 9.36 6.29 1.44
CA LEU A 11 8.50 5.28 2.06
C LEU A 11 7.03 5.72 2.07
N LEU A 12 6.76 6.99 2.36
CA LEU A 12 5.40 7.53 2.33
C LEU A 12 4.76 7.38 0.94
N ILE A 13 5.49 7.76 -0.12
CA ILE A 13 5.02 7.66 -1.50
C ILE A 13 4.80 6.20 -1.90
N VAL A 14 5.75 5.31 -1.58
CA VAL A 14 5.63 3.87 -1.85
C VAL A 14 4.42 3.26 -1.13
N GLY A 15 4.21 3.62 0.14
CA GLY A 15 3.06 3.16 0.91
C GLY A 15 1.73 3.59 0.31
N ILE A 16 1.60 4.86 -0.09
CA ILE A 16 0.41 5.36 -0.80
C ILE A 16 0.20 4.63 -2.13
N GLY A 17 1.28 4.39 -2.89
CA GLY A 17 1.22 3.64 -4.15
C GLY A 17 0.71 2.21 -3.97
N LEU A 18 1.15 1.51 -2.91
CA LEU A 18 0.68 0.18 -2.56
C LEU A 18 -0.79 0.16 -2.15
N ILE A 19 -1.27 1.18 -1.42
CA ILE A 19 -2.69 1.34 -1.10
C ILE A 19 -3.52 1.50 -2.37
N ALA A 20 -3.09 2.40 -3.27
CA ALA A 20 -3.78 2.64 -4.53
C ALA A 20 -3.80 1.38 -5.41
N TYR A 21 -2.67 0.66 -5.50
CA TYR A 21 -2.61 -0.62 -6.20
C TYR A 21 -3.57 -1.65 -5.58
N GLY A 22 -3.58 -1.79 -4.26
CA GLY A 22 -4.42 -2.76 -3.58
C GLY A 22 -5.91 -2.51 -3.80
N ILE A 23 -6.35 -1.25 -3.70
CA ILE A 23 -7.73 -0.83 -3.99
C ILE A 23 -8.08 -1.11 -5.46
N ASN A 24 -7.20 -0.73 -6.39
CA ASN A 24 -7.44 -0.98 -7.80
C ASN A 24 -7.52 -2.47 -8.12
N HIS A 25 -6.66 -3.30 -7.51
CA HIS A 25 -6.64 -4.73 -7.71
C HIS A 25 -7.93 -5.40 -7.22
N MET A 26 -8.43 -5.01 -6.04
CA MET A 26 -9.71 -5.51 -5.51
C MET A 26 -10.90 -5.18 -6.43
N ASN A 27 -10.83 -4.09 -7.19
CA ASN A 27 -11.85 -3.67 -8.15
C ASN A 27 -11.60 -4.20 -9.57
N THR A 28 -10.61 -5.06 -9.79
CA THR A 28 -10.39 -5.65 -11.12
C THR A 28 -11.37 -6.77 -11.39
N THR A 29 -11.73 -6.92 -12.67
CA THR A 29 -12.53 -8.04 -13.15
C THR A 29 -11.92 -9.41 -12.81
N GLU A 30 -10.58 -9.50 -12.70
CA GLU A 30 -9.91 -10.73 -12.26
C GLU A 30 -10.26 -11.09 -10.81
N SER A 31 -10.22 -10.10 -9.92
CA SER A 31 -10.54 -10.27 -8.50
C SER A 31 -12.03 -10.60 -8.32
N GLU A 32 -12.92 -9.96 -9.09
CA GLU A 32 -14.36 -10.27 -9.12
C GLU A 32 -14.65 -11.68 -9.65
N ILE A 33 -13.96 -12.11 -10.71
CA ILE A 33 -14.09 -13.46 -11.26
C ILE A 33 -13.65 -14.51 -10.23
N LYS A 34 -12.52 -14.29 -9.56
CA LYS A 34 -12.05 -15.22 -8.52
C LYS A 34 -13.07 -15.34 -7.39
N ASP A 35 -13.62 -14.22 -6.92
CA ASP A 35 -14.63 -14.20 -5.86
C ASP A 35 -15.93 -14.90 -6.30
N PHE A 36 -16.35 -14.71 -7.55
CA PHE A 36 -17.49 -15.42 -8.16
C PHE A 36 -17.29 -16.94 -8.21
N PHE A 37 -16.06 -17.41 -8.46
CA PHE A 37 -15.70 -18.84 -8.40
C PHE A 37 -15.35 -19.33 -6.98
N GLY A 38 -15.60 -18.53 -5.93
CA GLY A 38 -15.32 -18.87 -4.54
C GLY A 38 -13.82 -18.93 -4.18
N LYS A 39 -12.95 -18.42 -5.07
CA LYS A 39 -11.52 -18.28 -4.82
C LYS A 39 -11.28 -16.90 -4.24
N LYS A 40 -10.93 -16.83 -2.97
CA LYS A 40 -10.64 -15.55 -2.32
C LYS A 40 -9.38 -14.92 -2.92
N ASP A 41 -9.50 -13.77 -3.56
CA ASP A 41 -8.36 -12.94 -3.94
C ASP A 41 -7.99 -12.03 -2.76
N THR A 42 -6.86 -12.30 -2.12
CA THR A 42 -6.35 -11.52 -0.98
C THR A 42 -5.22 -10.58 -1.38
N THR A 43 -4.79 -10.57 -2.63
CA THR A 43 -3.62 -9.82 -3.09
C THR A 43 -3.84 -8.32 -2.98
N GLY A 44 -5.03 -7.85 -3.34
CA GLY A 44 -5.41 -6.43 -3.21
C GLY A 44 -5.52 -5.98 -1.75
N MET A 45 -6.13 -6.81 -0.90
CA MET A 45 -6.24 -6.53 0.54
C MET A 45 -4.87 -6.52 1.23
N PHE A 46 -4.01 -7.49 0.92
CA PHE A 46 -2.67 -7.59 1.51
C PHE A 46 -1.79 -6.39 1.11
N SER A 47 -1.79 -6.03 -0.18
CA SER A 47 -1.03 -4.88 -0.67
C SER A 47 -1.52 -3.56 -0.07
N ALA A 48 -2.82 -3.38 0.12
CA ALA A 48 -3.38 -2.21 0.78
C ALA A 48 -2.96 -2.10 2.26
N ILE A 49 -3.03 -3.20 3.01
CA ILE A 49 -2.60 -3.25 4.42
C ILE A 49 -1.11 -2.96 4.54
N LEU A 50 -0.28 -3.62 3.70
CA LEU A 50 1.15 -3.40 3.69
C LEU A 50 1.49 -1.94 3.33
N GLY A 51 0.80 -1.38 2.35
CA GLY A 51 0.94 0.03 1.96
C GLY A 51 0.63 0.99 3.10
N ALA A 52 -0.44 0.73 3.87
CA ALA A 52 -0.78 1.55 5.04
C ALA A 52 0.31 1.53 6.11
N ILE A 53 0.88 0.36 6.42
CA ILE A 53 1.98 0.22 7.39
C ILE A 53 3.21 0.99 6.91
N VAL A 54 3.57 0.85 5.63
CA VAL A 54 4.72 1.53 5.02
C VAL A 54 4.53 3.05 5.00
N ALA A 55 3.32 3.52 4.69
CA ALA A 55 2.99 4.95 4.70
C ALA A 55 3.09 5.56 6.11
N ILE A 56 2.58 4.86 7.12
CA ILE A 56 2.69 5.29 8.53
C ILE A 56 4.16 5.36 8.96
N ALA A 57 4.95 4.34 8.65
CA ALA A 57 6.39 4.32 8.95
C ALA A 57 7.14 5.46 8.26
N GLY A 58 6.87 5.69 6.96
CA GLY A 58 7.45 6.79 6.20
C GLY A 58 7.08 8.17 6.74
N GLY A 59 5.80 8.36 7.09
CA GLY A 59 5.30 9.58 7.72
C GLY A 59 5.98 9.86 9.06
N ALA A 60 6.07 8.85 9.93
CA ALA A 60 6.75 8.97 11.23
C ALA A 60 8.23 9.34 11.08
N MET A 61 8.94 8.73 10.12
CA MET A 61 10.34 9.06 9.83
C MET A 61 10.53 10.48 9.27
N THR A 62 9.60 10.93 8.43
CA THR A 62 9.65 12.29 7.84
C THR A 62 9.45 13.38 8.88
N LEU A 63 8.56 13.13 9.85
CA LEU A 63 8.22 14.08 10.92
C LEU A 63 9.25 14.08 12.06
N ARG A 64 10.15 13.09 12.11
CA ARG A 64 11.20 13.01 13.13
C ARG A 64 12.19 14.18 12.96
N LYS A 65 12.43 14.93 14.05
CA LYS A 65 13.25 16.15 14.06
C LYS A 65 14.75 15.88 13.80
#